data_AF-A0A1Q3GKG2-F1
#
_entry.id   AF-A0A1Q3GKG2-F1
#
_cell.length_a   1.000
_cell.length_b   1.000
_cell.length_c   1.000
_cell.angle_alpha   90.00
_cell.angle_beta   90.00
_cell.angle_gamma   90.00
#
_symmetry.space_group_name_H-M   'P 1'
#
loop_
_entity.id
_entity.type
_entity.pdbx_description
1 polymer ?
#
loop_
_entity_poly.entity_id
_entity_poly.type
_entity_poly.pdbx_seq_one_letter_code
_entity_poly.pdbx_strand_id
1 'polypeptide(L)'
;MKRPLKKGVSGTGETRKVQEFLKALGFYKGKIDDDFGPKTEASVKAFQEKQFVTGIVNELTYDALEDAFAEKNPPPTPLSIKEKQTFLKAKGYYLGAVDGMYGPASRKAEKDFKLAEGLDARTNLRAALVKPDYEGVVSNFLRLGQYYNSVYPKKQIVIHHTAGGPSAIATKNWWDSNPQRVATDFIIDQNGNVIRAFPKGYWAWHIGLGRPDLDSRAIGIEVCNYGYLTKQGTIFRNAYGGVVNNVFTLSEPYRGHIYFENYTDAQFIALEKLVKALIGEYDIPVNKSTFKTGQGGIFELMPEAAQGEAGIYAHGAYLYGKTDMYPHPKLLSMLNNL
;
A
#
# COMPACT_ATOMS: atom_id res chain seq x y z
N MET A 1 15.48 -26.52 24.70
CA MET A 1 14.68 -25.62 25.59
C MET A 1 15.49 -25.25 26.86
N LYS A 2 15.36 -24.04 27.47
CA LYS A 2 16.16 -23.65 28.68
C LYS A 2 15.61 -24.15 30.04
N ARG A 3 14.29 -24.36 30.19
CA ARG A 3 13.61 -24.95 31.38
C ARG A 3 12.27 -25.60 30.98
N PRO A 4 11.84 -26.71 31.60
CA PRO A 4 10.54 -27.34 31.29
C PRO A 4 9.35 -26.44 31.59
N LEU A 5 8.33 -26.45 30.73
CA LEU A 5 7.07 -25.74 30.94
C LEU A 5 6.08 -26.64 31.70
N LYS A 6 5.37 -26.06 32.66
CA LYS A 6 4.39 -26.75 33.49
C LYS A 6 3.37 -25.76 34.01
N LYS A 7 2.34 -26.27 34.68
CA LYS A 7 1.28 -25.45 35.26
C LYS A 7 1.83 -24.26 36.07
N GLY A 8 1.32 -23.07 35.79
CA GLY A 8 1.71 -21.81 36.45
C GLY A 8 2.87 -21.05 35.78
N VAL A 9 3.41 -21.56 34.67
CA VAL A 9 4.35 -20.81 33.83
C VAL A 9 3.58 -19.91 32.85
N SER A 10 3.83 -18.60 32.90
CA SER A 10 3.18 -17.62 32.02
C SER A 10 4.16 -16.57 31.48
N GLY A 11 3.84 -15.95 30.33
CA GLY A 11 4.58 -14.79 29.81
C GLY A 11 5.98 -15.11 29.28
N THR A 12 6.22 -16.37 28.88
CA THR A 12 7.54 -16.83 28.42
C THR A 12 7.69 -16.79 26.90
N GLY A 13 6.60 -16.62 26.14
CA GLY A 13 6.54 -16.83 24.69
C GLY A 13 6.62 -18.31 24.29
N GLU A 14 7.26 -19.17 25.09
CA GLU A 14 7.36 -20.61 24.85
C GLU A 14 6.04 -21.34 25.18
N THR A 15 5.31 -20.90 26.21
CA THR A 15 3.95 -21.41 26.49
C THR A 15 3.00 -21.11 25.33
N ARG A 16 3.08 -19.90 24.75
CA ARG A 16 2.34 -19.50 23.55
C ARG A 16 2.59 -20.45 22.39
N LYS A 17 3.86 -20.78 22.09
CA LYS A 17 4.21 -21.74 21.02
C LYS A 17 3.63 -23.13 21.26
N VAL A 18 3.71 -23.64 22.50
CA VAL A 18 3.10 -24.92 22.86
C VAL A 18 1.58 -24.89 22.65
N GLN A 19 0.90 -23.80 23.03
CA GLN A 19 -0.53 -23.63 22.78
C GLN A 19 -0.85 -23.56 21.28
N GLU A 20 -0.01 -22.91 20.48
CA GLU A 20 -0.13 -22.87 19.01
C GLU A 20 -0.02 -24.28 18.40
N PHE A 21 1.01 -25.05 18.77
CA PHE A 21 1.20 -26.42 18.31
C PHE A 21 0.03 -27.32 18.71
N LEU A 22 -0.33 -27.34 20.00
CA LEU A 22 -1.45 -28.14 20.48
C LEU A 22 -2.78 -27.76 19.82
N LYS A 23 -2.99 -26.48 19.52
CA LYS A 23 -4.21 -26.01 18.85
C LYS A 23 -4.25 -26.46 17.40
N ALA A 24 -3.17 -26.29 16.65
CA ALA A 24 -3.07 -26.76 15.28
C ALA A 24 -3.18 -28.30 15.17
N LEU A 25 -2.65 -29.02 16.15
CA LEU A 25 -2.78 -30.48 16.27
C LEU A 25 -4.19 -30.93 16.67
N GLY A 26 -5.00 -30.04 17.27
CA GLY A 26 -6.39 -30.29 17.64
C GLY A 26 -6.61 -30.66 19.12
N PHE A 27 -5.55 -30.62 19.94
CA PHE A 27 -5.59 -30.92 21.37
C PHE A 27 -6.06 -29.71 22.21
N TYR A 28 -5.73 -28.48 21.79
CA TYR A 28 -6.05 -27.27 22.55
C TYR A 28 -7.18 -26.45 21.91
N LYS A 29 -8.29 -26.26 22.63
CA LYS A 29 -9.46 -25.47 22.18
C LYS A 29 -9.53 -24.07 22.79
N GLY A 30 -8.58 -23.71 23.65
CA GLY A 30 -8.55 -22.42 24.37
C GLY A 30 -8.04 -21.24 23.54
N LYS A 31 -8.01 -20.07 24.18
CA LYS A 31 -7.29 -18.89 23.67
C LYS A 31 -5.79 -19.11 23.86
N ILE A 32 -5.00 -18.64 22.91
CA ILE A 32 -3.54 -18.60 23.04
C ILE A 32 -3.20 -17.35 23.85
N ASP A 33 -2.99 -17.53 25.15
CA ASP A 33 -2.79 -16.47 26.15
C ASP A 33 -1.39 -16.49 26.77
N ASP A 34 -0.53 -17.43 26.37
CA ASP A 34 0.81 -17.63 26.95
C ASP A 34 0.77 -17.98 28.44
N ASP A 35 -0.37 -18.50 28.94
CA ASP A 35 -0.55 -19.06 30.29
C ASP A 35 -0.63 -20.59 30.25
N PHE A 36 0.26 -21.23 31.00
CA PHE A 36 0.24 -22.68 31.17
C PHE A 36 -0.75 -23.02 32.29
N GLY A 37 -2.03 -22.73 32.03
CA GLY A 37 -3.13 -23.03 32.93
C GLY A 37 -3.60 -24.49 32.82
N PRO A 38 -4.67 -24.87 33.56
CA PRO A 38 -5.23 -26.22 33.55
C PRO A 38 -5.61 -26.74 32.16
N LYS A 39 -6.07 -25.86 31.26
CA LYS A 39 -6.43 -26.24 29.87
C LYS A 39 -5.20 -26.60 29.04
N THR A 40 -4.12 -25.84 29.18
CA THR A 40 -2.84 -26.11 28.52
C THR A 40 -2.27 -27.42 29.03
N GLU A 41 -2.24 -27.61 30.35
CA GLU A 41 -1.77 -28.85 30.97
C GLU A 41 -2.58 -30.08 30.52
N ALA A 42 -3.92 -29.99 30.51
CA ALA A 42 -4.78 -31.07 30.03
C ALA A 42 -4.52 -31.42 28.55
N SER A 43 -4.24 -30.42 27.73
CA SER A 43 -3.94 -30.62 26.31
C SER A 43 -2.55 -31.24 26.09
N VAL A 44 -1.56 -30.87 26.91
CA VAL A 44 -0.25 -31.53 26.94
C VAL A 44 -0.39 -32.98 27.36
N LYS A 45 -1.19 -33.26 28.40
CA LYS A 45 -1.48 -34.64 28.83
C LYS A 45 -2.15 -35.46 27.73
N ALA A 46 -3.12 -34.88 27.02
CA ALA A 46 -3.78 -35.53 25.88
C ALA A 46 -2.81 -35.80 24.73
N PHE A 47 -1.88 -34.88 24.44
CA PHE A 47 -0.83 -35.11 23.45
C PHE A 47 0.13 -36.24 23.89
N GLN A 48 0.46 -36.30 25.17
CA GLN A 48 1.33 -37.33 25.75
C GLN A 48 0.64 -38.69 25.96
N GLU A 49 -0.67 -38.83 25.70
CA GLU A 49 -1.48 -40.00 26.10
C GLU A 49 -0.92 -41.35 25.59
N LYS A 50 -0.30 -41.37 24.41
CA LYS A 50 0.33 -42.56 23.82
C LYS A 50 1.79 -42.78 24.26
N GLN A 51 2.27 -41.97 25.20
CA GLN A 51 3.63 -41.92 25.72
C GLN A 51 3.58 -41.84 27.26
N PHE A 52 4.63 -41.34 27.90
CA PHE A 52 4.63 -41.08 29.35
C PHE A 52 3.95 -39.74 29.68
N VAL A 53 2.77 -39.81 30.30
CA VAL A 53 1.91 -38.66 30.62
C VAL A 53 2.39 -37.93 31.87
N THR A 54 2.94 -36.73 31.72
CA THR A 54 3.44 -35.91 32.84
C THR A 54 2.68 -34.58 32.98
N GLY A 55 2.11 -34.07 31.89
CA GLY A 55 1.60 -32.69 31.83
C GLY A 55 2.70 -31.63 31.85
N ILE A 56 3.97 -32.03 31.78
CA ILE A 56 5.14 -31.16 31.72
C ILE A 56 5.70 -31.23 30.29
N VAL A 57 5.99 -30.07 29.70
CA VAL A 57 6.70 -29.99 28.43
C VAL A 57 8.18 -29.85 28.73
N ASN A 58 8.89 -30.98 28.71
CA ASN A 58 10.35 -31.02 28.64
C ASN A 58 10.81 -30.92 27.19
N GLU A 59 12.13 -30.99 26.96
CA GLU A 59 12.72 -30.94 25.61
C GLU A 59 12.15 -32.01 24.68
N LEU A 60 12.09 -33.27 25.12
CA LEU A 60 11.50 -34.37 24.34
C LEU A 60 10.03 -34.14 23.97
N THR A 61 9.21 -33.62 24.89
CA THR A 61 7.80 -33.31 24.60
C THR A 61 7.68 -32.14 23.64
N TYR A 62 8.57 -31.15 23.77
CA TYR A 62 8.60 -29.99 22.88
C TYR A 62 8.97 -30.41 21.46
N ASP A 63 10.03 -31.21 21.31
CA ASP A 63 10.49 -31.72 20.01
C ASP A 63 9.40 -32.56 19.35
N ALA A 64 8.75 -33.46 20.10
CA ALA A 64 7.63 -34.25 19.57
C ALA A 64 6.42 -33.39 19.14
N LEU A 65 6.12 -32.30 19.87
CA LEU A 65 5.08 -31.34 19.48
C LEU A 65 5.45 -30.60 18.20
N GLU A 66 6.72 -30.19 18.07
CA GLU A 66 7.26 -29.51 16.89
C GLU A 66 7.23 -30.43 15.67
N ASP A 67 7.67 -31.68 15.81
CA ASP A 67 7.65 -32.69 14.75
C ASP A 67 6.22 -33.01 14.29
N ALA A 68 5.31 -33.29 15.22
CA ALA A 68 3.91 -33.55 14.88
C ALA A 68 3.25 -32.32 14.23
N PHE A 69 3.58 -31.12 14.71
CA PHE A 69 3.10 -29.88 14.12
C PHE A 69 3.60 -29.72 12.68
N ALA A 70 4.89 -29.97 12.43
CA ALA A 70 5.51 -29.91 11.12
C ALA A 70 5.00 -31.00 10.16
N GLU A 71 4.72 -32.21 10.64
CA GLU A 71 4.13 -33.29 9.84
C GLU A 71 2.71 -32.92 9.37
N LYS A 72 1.88 -32.41 10.30
CA LYS A 72 0.50 -31.99 9.99
C LYS A 72 0.44 -30.70 9.18
N ASN A 73 1.45 -29.84 9.33
CA ASN A 73 1.57 -28.55 8.65
C ASN A 73 2.96 -28.46 8.01
N PRO A 74 3.22 -29.21 6.92
CA PRO A 74 4.53 -29.19 6.29
C PRO A 74 4.91 -27.76 5.94
N PRO A 75 6.16 -27.33 6.22
CA PRO A 75 6.59 -26.00 5.84
C PRO A 75 6.36 -25.86 4.32
N PRO A 76 5.85 -24.70 3.86
CA PRO A 76 5.67 -24.47 2.43
C PRO A 76 6.99 -24.81 1.73
N THR A 77 6.92 -25.59 0.64
CA THR A 77 8.11 -25.91 -0.15
C THR A 77 8.85 -24.61 -0.44
N PRO A 78 10.14 -24.50 -0.03
CA PRO A 78 10.90 -23.28 -0.25
C PRO A 78 10.88 -22.93 -1.73
N LEU A 79 10.57 -21.66 -2.05
CA LEU A 79 10.64 -21.19 -3.43
C LEU A 79 12.05 -21.41 -3.98
N SER A 80 12.14 -22.04 -5.15
CA SER A 80 13.38 -22.09 -5.93
C SER A 80 13.86 -20.67 -6.24
N ILE A 81 15.16 -20.51 -6.53
CA ILE A 81 15.72 -19.20 -6.87
C ILE A 81 15.02 -18.60 -8.10
N LYS A 82 14.73 -19.43 -9.11
CA LYS A 82 14.02 -18.99 -10.33
C LYS A 82 12.59 -18.56 -10.05
N GLU A 83 11.86 -19.26 -9.17
CA GLU A 83 10.53 -18.80 -8.74
C GLU A 83 10.64 -17.45 -8.02
N LYS A 84 11.57 -17.29 -7.07
CA LYS A 84 11.78 -16.00 -6.39
C LYS A 84 12.08 -14.86 -7.37
N GLN A 85 13.01 -15.07 -8.29
CA GLN A 85 13.34 -14.10 -9.34
C GLN A 85 12.13 -13.77 -10.20
N THR A 86 11.33 -14.76 -10.59
CA THR A 86 10.11 -14.56 -11.39
C THR A 86 9.10 -13.70 -10.66
N PHE A 87 8.80 -14.01 -9.39
CA PHE A 87 7.86 -13.22 -8.60
C PHE A 87 8.37 -11.81 -8.31
N LEU A 88 9.63 -11.67 -7.89
CA LEU A 88 10.22 -10.35 -7.63
C LEU A 88 10.31 -9.51 -8.91
N LYS A 89 10.46 -10.13 -10.07
CA LYS A 89 10.42 -9.46 -11.38
C LYS A 89 9.00 -9.01 -11.73
N ALA A 90 8.00 -9.86 -11.50
CA ALA A 90 6.59 -9.49 -11.68
C ALA A 90 6.17 -8.34 -10.75
N LYS A 91 6.73 -8.29 -9.54
CA LYS A 91 6.57 -7.18 -8.58
C LYS A 91 7.43 -5.95 -8.89
N GLY A 92 8.28 -6.01 -9.92
CA GLY A 92 9.11 -4.92 -10.41
C GLY A 92 10.38 -4.61 -9.60
N TYR A 93 10.72 -5.43 -8.59
CA TYR A 93 11.95 -5.27 -7.79
C TYR A 93 13.17 -5.91 -8.46
N TYR A 94 12.99 -7.02 -9.19
CA TYR A 94 14.09 -7.73 -9.84
C TYR A 94 14.16 -7.43 -11.34
N LEU A 95 15.27 -6.82 -11.75
CA LEU A 95 15.46 -6.31 -13.12
C LEU A 95 16.37 -7.20 -13.99
N GLY A 96 16.97 -8.23 -13.38
CA GLY A 96 17.87 -9.16 -14.05
C GLY A 96 17.17 -10.27 -14.84
N ALA A 97 17.98 -11.18 -15.38
CA ALA A 97 17.50 -12.41 -16.03
C ALA A 97 17.07 -13.45 -14.98
N VAL A 98 16.06 -14.26 -15.28
CA VAL A 98 15.65 -15.37 -14.40
C VAL A 98 16.60 -16.55 -14.65
N ASP A 99 17.81 -16.47 -14.10
CA ASP A 99 18.93 -17.36 -14.37
C ASP A 99 19.12 -18.45 -13.30
N GLY A 100 18.49 -18.32 -12.13
CA GLY A 100 18.73 -19.21 -11.00
C GLY A 100 19.95 -18.84 -10.14
N MET A 101 20.61 -17.72 -10.42
CA MET A 101 21.74 -17.21 -9.65
C MET A 101 21.28 -16.16 -8.63
N TYR A 102 21.50 -16.44 -7.35
CA TYR A 102 21.07 -15.53 -6.28
C TYR A 102 22.13 -14.47 -5.94
N GLY A 103 22.46 -13.63 -6.93
CA GLY A 103 23.47 -12.57 -6.83
C GLY A 103 23.00 -11.29 -6.12
N PRO A 104 23.81 -10.21 -6.16
CA PRO A 104 23.49 -8.93 -5.51
C PRO A 104 22.14 -8.33 -5.91
N ALA A 105 21.75 -8.44 -7.19
CA ALA A 105 20.46 -7.94 -7.68
C ALA A 105 19.27 -8.70 -7.08
N SER A 106 19.37 -10.03 -6.97
CA SER A 106 18.33 -10.88 -6.34
C SER A 106 18.20 -10.56 -4.85
N ARG A 107 19.33 -10.36 -4.15
CA ARG A 107 19.37 -9.96 -2.74
C ARG A 107 18.75 -8.58 -2.51
N LYS A 108 19.08 -7.59 -3.34
CA LYS A 108 18.46 -6.25 -3.26
C LYS A 108 16.96 -6.34 -3.50
N ALA A 109 16.52 -7.07 -4.52
CA ALA A 109 15.10 -7.20 -4.84
C ALA A 109 14.30 -7.82 -3.70
N GLU A 110 14.79 -8.92 -3.11
CA GLU A 110 14.10 -9.54 -1.97
C GLU A 110 14.12 -8.63 -0.73
N LYS A 111 15.22 -7.92 -0.47
CA LYS A 111 15.32 -6.94 0.63
C LYS A 111 14.30 -5.82 0.46
N ASP A 112 14.25 -5.21 -0.72
CA ASP A 112 13.35 -4.08 -1.01
C ASP A 112 11.88 -4.53 -0.94
N PHE A 113 11.54 -5.69 -1.51
CA PHE A 113 10.20 -6.25 -1.41
C PHE A 113 9.79 -6.46 0.05
N LYS A 114 10.65 -7.11 0.85
CA LYS A 114 10.38 -7.34 2.27
C LYS A 114 10.19 -6.03 3.03
N LEU A 115 11.03 -5.02 2.77
CA LEU A 115 10.92 -3.72 3.40
C LEU A 115 9.63 -2.99 3.00
N ALA A 116 9.27 -3.03 1.72
CA ALA A 116 8.08 -2.37 1.19
C ALA A 116 6.78 -3.01 1.70
N GLU A 117 6.77 -4.33 1.89
CA GLU A 117 5.64 -5.10 2.41
C GLU A 117 5.62 -5.23 3.94
N GLY A 118 6.63 -4.69 4.64
CA GLY A 118 6.72 -4.81 6.11
C GLY A 118 6.93 -6.24 6.61
N LEU A 119 7.57 -7.10 5.81
CA LEU A 119 7.74 -8.52 6.13
C LEU A 119 8.88 -8.74 7.14
N ASP A 120 8.60 -9.55 8.16
CA ASP A 120 9.60 -10.02 9.11
C ASP A 120 10.15 -11.42 8.72
N ALA A 121 11.10 -11.92 9.50
CA ALA A 121 11.72 -13.24 9.26
C ALA A 121 10.74 -14.42 9.36
N ARG A 122 9.55 -14.22 9.95
CA ARG A 122 8.52 -15.26 10.14
C ARG A 122 7.46 -15.23 9.04
N THR A 123 7.49 -14.22 8.17
CA THR A 123 6.50 -14.08 7.11
C THR A 123 6.70 -15.16 6.04
N ASN A 124 5.61 -15.85 5.67
CA ASN A 124 5.57 -16.73 4.52
C ASN A 124 5.77 -15.94 3.22
N LEU A 125 7.01 -15.91 2.72
CA LEU A 125 7.40 -15.18 1.51
C LEU A 125 6.59 -15.60 0.28
N ARG A 126 6.21 -16.89 0.16
CA ARG A 126 5.39 -17.36 -0.97
C ARG A 126 4.00 -16.72 -0.95
N ALA A 127 3.36 -16.68 0.23
CA ALA A 127 2.06 -16.04 0.38
C ALA A 127 2.12 -14.53 0.08
N ALA A 128 3.17 -13.84 0.53
CA ALA A 128 3.35 -12.42 0.24
C ALA A 128 3.57 -12.14 -1.26
N LEU A 129 4.36 -12.98 -1.96
CA LEU A 129 4.69 -12.77 -3.37
C LEU A 129 3.49 -12.94 -4.31
N VAL A 130 2.52 -13.81 -3.97
CA VAL A 130 1.32 -14.05 -4.78
C VAL A 130 0.17 -13.10 -4.46
N LYS A 131 0.22 -12.38 -3.34
CA LYS A 131 -0.81 -11.42 -2.96
C LYS A 131 -0.87 -10.30 -4.01
N PRO A 132 -2.04 -9.97 -4.60
CA PRO A 132 -2.17 -8.75 -5.39
C PRO A 132 -1.89 -7.54 -4.51
N ASP A 133 -1.55 -6.41 -5.12
CA ASP A 133 -1.20 -5.19 -4.39
C ASP A 133 -2.43 -4.60 -3.65
N TYR A 134 -3.39 -4.09 -4.42
CA TYR A 134 -4.71 -3.68 -3.92
C TYR A 134 -5.80 -4.21 -4.85
N GLU A 135 -6.99 -4.39 -4.31
CA GLU A 135 -8.12 -4.92 -5.07
C GLU A 135 -8.56 -3.92 -6.17
N GLY A 136 -8.50 -4.35 -7.43
CA GLY A 136 -8.81 -3.50 -8.59
C GLY A 136 -7.63 -2.66 -9.11
N VAL A 137 -6.43 -2.83 -8.54
CA VAL A 137 -5.21 -2.16 -9.01
C VAL A 137 -4.39 -3.11 -9.88
N VAL A 138 -3.98 -2.63 -11.05
CA VAL A 138 -3.10 -3.36 -11.98
C VAL A 138 -1.73 -2.72 -12.02
N SER A 139 -0.66 -3.49 -11.82
CA SER A 139 0.69 -2.98 -12.00
C SER A 139 1.00 -2.76 -13.49
N ASN A 140 1.39 -1.54 -13.85
CA ASN A 140 1.90 -1.20 -15.17
C ASN A 140 3.09 -0.25 -15.02
N PHE A 141 4.25 -0.86 -14.75
CA PHE A 141 5.41 -0.10 -14.30
C PHE A 141 6.04 0.75 -15.42
N LEU A 142 6.49 1.93 -15.03
CA LEU A 142 7.30 2.82 -15.84
C LEU A 142 8.63 2.16 -16.23
N ARG A 143 9.25 2.68 -17.28
CA ARG A 143 10.59 2.31 -17.72
C ARG A 143 11.60 2.61 -16.62
N LEU A 144 12.64 1.79 -16.58
CA LEU A 144 13.75 2.01 -15.66
C LEU A 144 14.36 3.39 -15.89
N GLY A 145 14.64 4.07 -14.78
CA GLY A 145 15.13 5.44 -14.81
C GLY A 145 14.03 6.51 -14.80
N GLN A 146 12.74 6.14 -14.76
CA GLN A 146 11.62 7.09 -14.57
C GLN A 146 11.11 7.19 -13.14
N TYR A 147 11.66 6.38 -12.25
CA TYR A 147 11.40 6.37 -10.81
C TYR A 147 12.69 6.02 -10.07
N TYR A 148 12.70 6.24 -8.76
CA TYR A 148 13.81 5.94 -7.86
C TYR A 148 13.56 4.62 -7.13
N ASN A 149 14.53 3.72 -7.21
CA ASN A 149 14.46 2.35 -6.71
C ASN A 149 14.99 2.20 -5.27
N SER A 150 14.56 3.12 -4.40
CA SER A 150 14.82 3.12 -2.96
C SER A 150 13.51 3.11 -2.19
N VAL A 151 13.42 2.24 -1.18
CA VAL A 151 12.19 2.04 -0.40
C VAL A 151 12.14 3.00 0.78
N TYR A 152 11.03 3.72 0.90
CA TYR A 152 10.74 4.60 2.04
C TYR A 152 9.37 4.29 2.64
N PRO A 153 9.22 4.41 3.98
CA PRO A 153 7.89 4.37 4.58
C PRO A 153 7.13 5.64 4.16
N LYS A 154 5.86 5.44 3.83
CA LYS A 154 4.98 6.50 3.35
C LYS A 154 4.25 7.15 4.51
N LYS A 155 4.02 8.46 4.41
CA LYS A 155 3.39 9.30 5.43
C LYS A 155 2.25 10.15 4.89
N GLN A 156 2.27 10.46 3.60
CA GLN A 156 1.31 11.34 2.96
C GLN A 156 0.64 10.66 1.78
N ILE A 157 -0.65 10.97 1.58
CA ILE A 157 -1.35 10.74 0.32
C ILE A 157 -1.54 12.11 -0.33
N VAL A 158 -1.10 12.26 -1.57
CA VAL A 158 -1.26 13.50 -2.34
C VAL A 158 -2.14 13.21 -3.54
N ILE A 159 -3.31 13.85 -3.56
CA ILE A 159 -4.30 13.69 -4.62
C ILE A 159 -4.06 14.76 -5.67
N HIS A 160 -3.87 14.31 -6.90
CA HIS A 160 -3.62 15.10 -8.09
C HIS A 160 -4.69 14.84 -9.15
N HIS A 161 -4.75 15.72 -10.14
CA HIS A 161 -5.27 15.33 -11.44
C HIS A 161 -4.24 15.60 -12.54
N THR A 162 -4.38 14.89 -13.65
CA THR A 162 -3.28 14.77 -14.63
C THR A 162 -3.07 16.02 -15.47
N ALA A 163 -4.02 16.96 -15.46
CA ALA A 163 -4.15 18.05 -16.43
C ALA A 163 -4.07 17.52 -17.88
N GLY A 164 -4.61 16.32 -18.10
CA GLY A 164 -4.41 15.52 -19.30
C GLY A 164 -5.62 14.65 -19.62
N GLY A 165 -5.48 13.86 -20.68
CA GLY A 165 -6.57 13.04 -21.19
C GLY A 165 -7.05 11.93 -20.25
N PRO A 166 -8.12 11.23 -20.63
CA PRO A 166 -8.86 10.33 -19.76
C PRO A 166 -8.18 8.97 -19.49
N SER A 167 -7.01 8.70 -20.06
CA SER A 167 -6.39 7.36 -20.08
C SER A 167 -5.17 7.30 -19.17
N ALA A 168 -5.22 6.42 -18.17
CA ALA A 168 -4.08 6.14 -17.31
C ALA A 168 -2.85 5.63 -18.09
N ILE A 169 -3.08 4.78 -19.10
CA ILE A 169 -1.99 4.27 -19.95
C ILE A 169 -1.36 5.39 -20.77
N ALA A 170 -2.15 6.31 -21.32
CA ALA A 170 -1.61 7.46 -22.06
C ALA A 170 -0.78 8.37 -21.15
N THR A 171 -1.25 8.67 -19.93
CA THR A 171 -0.51 9.44 -18.93
C THR A 171 0.81 8.76 -18.57
N LYS A 172 0.79 7.45 -18.28
CA LYS A 172 1.99 6.65 -18.00
C LYS A 172 2.98 6.67 -19.17
N ASN A 173 2.49 6.50 -20.40
CA ASN A 173 3.33 6.54 -21.60
C ASN A 173 3.99 7.91 -21.82
N TRP A 174 3.27 8.98 -21.47
CA TRP A 174 3.83 10.33 -21.49
C TRP A 174 4.94 10.50 -20.44
N TRP A 175 4.73 10.04 -19.20
CA TRP A 175 5.79 10.03 -18.17
C TRP A 175 7.02 9.25 -18.63
N ASP A 176 6.80 8.09 -19.26
CA ASP A 176 7.87 7.28 -19.84
C ASP A 176 8.69 8.02 -20.90
N SER A 177 8.09 8.99 -21.60
CA SER A 177 8.77 9.82 -22.60
C SER A 177 9.46 11.05 -22.00
N ASN A 178 9.17 11.39 -20.75
CA ASN A 178 9.67 12.61 -20.10
C ASN A 178 10.97 12.31 -19.32
N PRO A 179 12.08 13.04 -19.55
CA PRO A 179 13.35 12.77 -18.85
C PRO A 179 13.37 13.19 -17.38
N GLN A 180 12.37 13.96 -16.91
CA GLN A 180 12.39 14.58 -15.58
C GLN A 180 11.96 13.64 -14.44
N ARG A 181 11.59 12.38 -14.73
CA ARG A 181 11.11 11.39 -13.75
C ARG A 181 9.91 11.90 -12.93
N VAL A 182 9.02 12.62 -13.59
CA VAL A 182 7.77 13.10 -13.00
C VAL A 182 6.73 12.00 -13.15
N ALA A 183 6.22 11.50 -12.03
CA ALA A 183 5.17 10.48 -11.98
C ALA A 183 4.60 10.35 -10.57
N THR A 184 3.41 9.79 -10.45
CA THR A 184 2.82 9.39 -9.17
C THR A 184 2.71 7.87 -9.04
N ASP A 185 2.48 7.36 -7.81
CA ASP A 185 2.33 5.92 -7.54
C ASP A 185 1.16 5.33 -8.34
N PHE A 186 0.03 6.03 -8.38
CA PHE A 186 -1.20 5.52 -8.97
C PHE A 186 -1.81 6.49 -9.98
N ILE A 187 -2.44 5.94 -11.03
CA ILE A 187 -3.27 6.70 -11.96
C ILE A 187 -4.64 6.04 -12.07
N ILE A 188 -5.70 6.85 -11.96
CA ILE A 188 -7.10 6.44 -12.09
C ILE A 188 -7.66 7.02 -13.40
N ASP A 189 -8.01 6.15 -14.34
CA ASP A 189 -8.60 6.59 -15.62
C ASP A 189 -10.08 7.00 -15.48
N GLN A 190 -10.68 7.55 -16.55
CA GLN A 190 -12.08 8.02 -16.51
C GLN A 190 -13.11 6.91 -16.18
N ASN A 191 -12.75 5.65 -16.39
CA ASN A 191 -13.61 4.49 -16.13
C ASN A 191 -13.39 3.89 -14.73
N GLY A 192 -12.51 4.51 -13.92
CA GLY A 192 -12.15 4.02 -12.59
C GLY A 192 -11.14 2.87 -12.59
N ASN A 193 -10.49 2.56 -13.72
CA ASN A 193 -9.40 1.60 -13.71
C ASN A 193 -8.18 2.24 -13.05
N VAL A 194 -7.54 1.50 -12.15
CA VAL A 194 -6.38 1.98 -11.41
C VAL A 194 -5.13 1.24 -11.85
N ILE A 195 -4.11 1.98 -12.26
CA ILE A 195 -2.77 1.43 -12.47
C ILE A 195 -1.83 1.88 -11.36
N ARG A 196 -0.91 0.99 -10.95
CA ARG A 196 0.28 1.36 -10.18
C ARG A 196 1.46 1.51 -11.13
N ALA A 197 2.10 2.68 -11.14
CA ALA A 197 3.12 3.07 -12.11
C ALA A 197 4.55 2.68 -11.70
N PHE A 198 4.82 2.34 -10.44
CA PHE A 198 6.11 1.79 -10.01
C PHE A 198 5.95 0.90 -8.76
N PRO A 199 6.93 0.03 -8.44
CA PRO A 199 6.85 -0.89 -7.29
C PRO A 199 6.58 -0.21 -5.96
N LYS A 200 5.88 -0.91 -5.04
CA LYS A 200 5.55 -0.43 -3.69
C LYS A 200 6.79 0.12 -2.97
N GLY A 201 6.64 1.28 -2.34
CA GLY A 201 7.68 1.90 -1.53
C GLY A 201 8.77 2.63 -2.33
N TYR A 202 8.87 2.42 -3.65
CA TYR A 202 9.63 3.29 -4.54
C TYR A 202 8.91 4.63 -4.73
N TRP A 203 9.51 5.56 -5.48
CA TRP A 203 8.99 6.92 -5.60
C TRP A 203 9.46 7.62 -6.87
N ALA A 204 8.79 8.71 -7.24
CA ALA A 204 9.12 9.62 -8.32
C ALA A 204 8.81 11.06 -7.91
N TRP A 205 9.19 12.05 -8.72
CA TRP A 205 8.87 13.45 -8.44
C TRP A 205 7.41 13.75 -8.77
N HIS A 206 6.65 14.36 -7.87
CA HIS A 206 5.27 14.77 -8.16
C HIS A 206 4.81 16.04 -7.44
N ILE A 207 5.46 16.44 -6.34
CA ILE A 207 5.05 17.61 -5.56
C ILE A 207 5.63 18.91 -6.12
N GLY A 208 6.83 18.85 -6.71
CA GLY A 208 7.46 20.02 -7.35
C GLY A 208 8.24 20.95 -6.43
N LEU A 209 8.47 20.57 -5.16
CA LEU A 209 9.31 21.33 -4.22
C LEU A 209 10.81 20.98 -4.30
N GLY A 210 11.19 19.96 -5.10
CA GLY A 210 12.57 19.49 -5.19
C GLY A 210 13.09 18.90 -3.88
N ARG A 211 12.20 18.27 -3.08
CA ARG A 211 12.49 17.74 -1.74
C ARG A 211 12.41 16.22 -1.76
N PRO A 212 13.53 15.50 -1.97
CA PRO A 212 13.52 14.04 -2.04
C PRO A 212 13.00 13.41 -0.75
N ASP A 213 13.24 14.03 0.40
CA ASP A 213 12.75 13.57 1.69
C ASP A 213 11.22 13.65 1.83
N LEU A 214 10.57 14.51 1.03
CA LEU A 214 9.12 14.67 0.96
C LEU A 214 8.52 13.74 -0.10
N ASP A 215 8.91 13.88 -1.38
CA ASP A 215 8.37 13.06 -2.48
C ASP A 215 8.59 11.55 -2.25
N SER A 216 9.72 11.14 -1.64
CA SER A 216 9.95 9.73 -1.34
C SER A 216 8.98 9.12 -0.33
N ARG A 217 8.37 9.95 0.51
CA ARG A 217 7.45 9.56 1.60
C ARG A 217 5.99 9.91 1.30
N ALA A 218 5.72 10.53 0.17
CA ALA A 218 4.39 10.76 -0.33
C ALA A 218 3.96 9.64 -1.30
N ILE A 219 2.66 9.37 -1.31
CA ILE A 219 1.99 8.51 -2.28
C ILE A 219 1.17 9.45 -3.16
N GLY A 220 1.63 9.70 -4.38
CA GLY A 220 0.86 10.45 -5.35
C GLY A 220 -0.26 9.59 -5.96
N ILE A 221 -1.45 10.15 -6.12
CA ILE A 221 -2.55 9.56 -6.88
C ILE A 221 -2.99 10.57 -7.93
N GLU A 222 -2.91 10.19 -9.19
CA GLU A 222 -3.40 10.97 -10.31
C GLU A 222 -4.78 10.52 -10.74
N VAL A 223 -5.75 11.43 -10.78
CA VAL A 223 -7.08 11.17 -11.36
C VAL A 223 -7.11 11.82 -12.74
N CYS A 224 -7.29 11.04 -13.80
CA CYS A 224 -7.27 11.56 -15.18
C CYS A 224 -8.34 12.65 -15.38
N ASN A 225 -7.90 13.87 -15.67
CA ASN A 225 -8.79 15.02 -15.90
C ASN A 225 -7.98 16.17 -16.54
N TYR A 226 -8.59 16.90 -17.47
CA TYR A 226 -8.01 18.05 -18.15
C TYR A 226 -7.90 19.30 -17.27
N GLY A 227 -8.61 19.36 -16.15
CA GLY A 227 -8.62 20.50 -15.24
C GLY A 227 -9.57 21.61 -15.67
N TYR A 228 -9.15 22.86 -15.49
CA TYR A 228 -9.99 24.01 -15.80
C TYR A 228 -10.24 24.15 -17.31
N LEU A 229 -11.38 24.74 -17.66
CA LEU A 229 -11.84 24.90 -19.03
C LEU A 229 -12.08 26.38 -19.36
N THR A 230 -11.85 26.72 -20.62
CA THR A 230 -12.18 28.04 -21.17
C THR A 230 -13.49 27.95 -21.93
N LYS A 231 -14.44 28.83 -21.60
CA LYS A 231 -15.73 28.94 -22.29
C LYS A 231 -15.60 29.86 -23.52
N GLN A 232 -16.05 29.38 -24.68
CA GLN A 232 -16.11 30.12 -25.94
C GLN A 232 -17.53 29.98 -26.52
N GLY A 233 -18.38 30.97 -26.25
CA GLY A 233 -19.81 30.86 -26.54
C GLY A 233 -20.45 29.73 -25.73
N THR A 234 -20.92 28.68 -26.41
CA THR A 234 -21.49 27.46 -25.80
C THR A 234 -20.50 26.30 -25.68
N ILE A 235 -19.28 26.45 -26.21
CA ILE A 235 -18.26 25.39 -26.24
C ILE A 235 -17.29 25.59 -25.08
N PHE A 236 -16.90 24.50 -24.43
CA PHE A 236 -15.84 24.49 -23.41
C PHE A 236 -14.61 23.78 -23.95
N ARG A 237 -13.43 24.36 -23.73
CA ARG A 237 -12.15 23.83 -24.21
C ARG A 237 -11.15 23.62 -23.08
N ASN A 238 -10.40 22.51 -23.17
CA ASN A 238 -9.24 22.26 -22.33
C ASN A 238 -8.03 23.10 -22.77
N ALA A 239 -6.93 23.02 -22.00
CA ALA A 239 -5.68 23.75 -22.26
C ALA A 239 -5.03 23.42 -23.62
N TYR A 240 -5.41 22.31 -24.26
CA TYR A 240 -4.90 21.86 -25.57
C TYR A 240 -5.85 22.23 -26.72
N GLY A 241 -6.93 22.98 -26.46
CA GLY A 241 -7.92 23.37 -27.45
C GLY A 241 -8.98 22.31 -27.76
N GLY A 242 -8.91 21.13 -27.15
CA GLY A 242 -9.90 20.06 -27.29
C GLY A 242 -11.23 20.43 -26.64
N VAL A 243 -12.35 20.02 -27.25
CA VAL A 243 -13.70 20.27 -26.73
C VAL A 243 -14.00 19.30 -25.59
N VAL A 244 -14.51 19.82 -24.47
CA VAL A 244 -14.93 19.04 -23.30
C VAL A 244 -16.43 19.24 -23.08
N ASN A 245 -17.18 18.14 -23.10
CA ASN A 245 -18.64 18.16 -22.91
C ASN A 245 -19.05 17.91 -21.45
N ASN A 246 -18.25 17.17 -20.69
CA ASN A 246 -18.51 16.87 -19.30
C ASN A 246 -17.98 17.99 -18.40
N VAL A 247 -18.75 19.07 -18.26
CA VAL A 247 -18.31 20.29 -17.55
C VAL A 247 -18.95 20.38 -16.18
N PHE A 248 -18.13 20.63 -15.17
CA PHE A 248 -18.55 21.05 -13.84
C PHE A 248 -18.38 22.56 -13.69
N THR A 249 -19.39 23.23 -13.13
CA THR A 249 -19.30 24.65 -12.77
C THR A 249 -19.23 24.78 -11.26
N LEU A 250 -18.12 25.31 -10.74
CA LEU A 250 -18.01 25.65 -9.33
C LEU A 250 -18.90 26.85 -9.00
N SER A 251 -19.49 26.85 -7.81
CA SER A 251 -20.24 27.98 -7.28
C SER A 251 -19.33 29.18 -6.98
N GLU A 252 -18.08 28.92 -6.60
CA GLU A 252 -17.07 29.92 -6.27
C GLU A 252 -15.79 29.69 -7.11
N PRO A 253 -15.11 30.75 -7.59
CA PRO A 253 -13.87 30.59 -8.34
C PRO A 253 -12.77 29.91 -7.54
N TYR A 254 -12.13 28.90 -8.15
CA TYR A 254 -10.90 28.30 -7.66
C TYR A 254 -9.75 28.75 -8.56
N ARG A 255 -8.79 29.50 -8.01
CA ARG A 255 -7.64 30.05 -8.75
C ARG A 255 -8.03 30.87 -10.00
N GLY A 256 -9.16 31.57 -9.93
CA GLY A 256 -9.69 32.36 -11.05
C GLY A 256 -10.51 31.58 -12.09
N HIS A 257 -10.74 30.29 -11.86
CA HIS A 257 -11.52 29.44 -12.76
C HIS A 257 -12.81 28.93 -12.09
N ILE A 258 -13.90 28.88 -12.86
CA ILE A 258 -15.18 28.30 -12.42
C ILE A 258 -15.61 27.09 -13.24
N TYR A 259 -15.08 26.90 -14.45
CA TYR A 259 -15.40 25.77 -15.30
C TYR A 259 -14.26 24.77 -15.27
N PHE A 260 -14.58 23.51 -15.01
CA PHE A 260 -13.65 22.39 -14.96
C PHE A 260 -14.22 21.20 -15.71
N GLU A 261 -13.38 20.30 -16.22
CA GLU A 261 -13.85 18.98 -16.59
C GLU A 261 -14.34 18.27 -15.32
N ASN A 262 -15.55 17.72 -15.38
CA ASN A 262 -16.13 16.99 -14.27
C ASN A 262 -15.47 15.60 -14.13
N TYR A 263 -15.34 15.11 -12.91
CA TYR A 263 -14.91 13.73 -12.64
C TYR A 263 -16.09 12.77 -12.78
N THR A 264 -15.81 11.51 -13.13
CA THR A 264 -16.83 10.46 -13.20
C THR A 264 -17.07 9.85 -11.82
N ASP A 265 -18.23 9.21 -11.63
CA ASP A 265 -18.51 8.46 -10.39
C ASP A 265 -17.56 7.27 -10.23
N ALA A 266 -17.17 6.63 -11.35
CA ALA A 266 -16.22 5.53 -11.33
C ALA A 266 -14.85 5.96 -10.79
N GLN A 267 -14.39 7.17 -11.11
CA GLN A 267 -13.16 7.74 -10.56
C GLN A 267 -13.25 7.91 -9.04
N PHE A 268 -14.35 8.46 -8.52
CA PHE A 268 -14.50 8.63 -7.06
C PHE A 268 -14.62 7.30 -6.32
N ILE A 269 -15.33 6.31 -6.88
CA ILE A 269 -15.42 4.97 -6.30
C ILE A 269 -14.02 4.32 -6.22
N ALA A 270 -13.24 4.41 -7.29
CA ALA A 270 -11.88 3.88 -7.32
C ALA A 270 -10.94 4.62 -6.36
N LEU A 271 -11.03 5.95 -6.32
CA LEU A 271 -10.23 6.80 -5.43
C LEU A 271 -10.55 6.50 -3.95
N GLU A 272 -11.82 6.39 -3.59
CA GLU A 272 -12.25 6.08 -2.22
C GLU A 272 -11.69 4.73 -1.75
N LYS A 273 -11.85 3.69 -2.58
CA LYS A 273 -11.36 2.35 -2.29
C LYS A 273 -9.84 2.34 -2.11
N LEU A 274 -9.11 3.00 -3.01
CA LEU A 274 -7.66 3.09 -2.95
C LEU A 274 -7.21 3.85 -1.70
N VAL A 275 -7.77 5.04 -1.43
CA VAL A 275 -7.40 5.86 -0.27
C VAL A 275 -7.67 5.12 1.03
N LYS A 276 -8.81 4.43 1.19
CA LYS A 276 -9.10 3.59 2.37
C LYS A 276 -8.09 2.47 2.56
N ALA A 277 -7.68 1.80 1.48
CA ALA A 277 -6.66 0.76 1.55
C ALA A 277 -5.29 1.34 1.97
N LEU A 278 -4.91 2.49 1.43
CA LEU A 278 -3.65 3.16 1.76
C LEU A 278 -3.62 3.69 3.20
N ILE A 279 -4.75 4.20 3.71
CA ILE A 279 -4.90 4.60 5.11
C ILE A 279 -4.62 3.41 6.02
N GLY A 280 -5.24 2.26 5.76
CA GLY A 280 -5.06 1.06 6.58
C GLY A 280 -3.67 0.43 6.46
N GLU A 281 -3.02 0.52 5.30
CA GLU A 281 -1.68 -0.04 5.08
C GLU A 281 -0.57 0.81 5.73
N TYR A 282 -0.70 2.13 5.72
CA TYR A 282 0.35 3.06 6.14
C TYR A 282 0.00 3.88 7.41
N ASP A 283 -1.10 3.55 8.07
CA ASP A 283 -1.62 4.25 9.25
C ASP A 283 -1.73 5.78 9.03
N ILE A 284 -2.19 6.20 7.84
CA ILE A 284 -2.27 7.61 7.46
C ILE A 284 -3.39 8.30 8.26
N PRO A 285 -3.11 9.36 9.03
CA PRO A 285 -4.13 10.04 9.81
C PRO A 285 -5.11 10.78 8.89
N VAL A 286 -6.40 10.71 9.26
CA VAL A 286 -7.49 11.39 8.54
C VAL A 286 -7.99 12.55 9.39
N ASN A 287 -7.62 13.78 9.03
CA ASN A 287 -8.14 14.98 9.68
C ASN A 287 -9.28 15.59 8.86
N LYS A 288 -10.52 15.18 9.14
CA LYS A 288 -11.70 15.63 8.39
C LYS A 288 -11.93 17.15 8.43
N SER A 289 -11.40 17.85 9.44
CA SER A 289 -11.50 19.31 9.52
C SER A 289 -10.77 20.07 8.41
N THR A 290 -9.87 19.40 7.68
CA THR A 290 -9.14 19.98 6.54
C THR A 290 -9.86 19.77 5.20
N PHE A 291 -10.92 18.96 5.16
CA PHE A 291 -11.70 18.67 3.95
C PHE A 291 -12.89 19.61 3.80
N LYS A 292 -12.63 20.86 3.45
CA LYS A 292 -13.64 21.93 3.37
C LYS A 292 -13.65 22.63 2.01
N THR A 293 -14.81 23.16 1.65
CA THR A 293 -14.99 24.05 0.50
C THR A 293 -14.36 25.42 0.74
N GLY A 294 -14.29 26.25 -0.31
CA GLY A 294 -13.68 27.58 -0.25
C GLY A 294 -12.15 27.51 -0.34
N GLN A 295 -11.49 28.65 -0.44
CA GLN A 295 -10.02 28.76 -0.44
C GLN A 295 -9.45 28.38 0.94
N GLY A 296 -9.51 27.10 1.31
CA GLY A 296 -8.93 26.61 2.55
C GLY A 296 -8.86 25.09 2.62
N GLY A 297 -8.14 24.60 3.64
CA GLY A 297 -7.92 23.16 3.82
C GLY A 297 -6.95 22.60 2.78
N ILE A 298 -7.13 21.35 2.39
CA ILE A 298 -6.15 20.60 1.56
C ILE A 298 -5.93 21.16 0.14
N PHE A 299 -6.74 22.13 -0.30
CA PHE A 299 -6.67 22.77 -1.62
C PHE A 299 -5.88 24.08 -1.64
N GLU A 300 -5.51 24.60 -0.47
CA GLU A 300 -4.68 25.80 -0.30
C GLU A 300 -3.41 25.47 0.47
N LEU A 301 -2.42 26.37 0.41
CA LEU A 301 -1.13 26.19 1.07
C LEU A 301 -1.29 25.77 2.54
N MET A 302 -0.69 24.63 2.88
CA MET A 302 -0.62 24.06 4.21
C MET A 302 0.85 23.85 4.58
N PRO A 303 1.45 24.71 5.43
CA PRO A 303 2.86 24.57 5.83
C PRO A 303 3.20 23.16 6.36
N GLU A 304 2.27 22.52 7.07
CA GLU A 304 2.39 21.15 7.57
C GLU A 304 2.60 20.13 6.44
N ALA A 305 1.94 20.31 5.30
CA ALA A 305 2.09 19.42 4.15
C ALA A 305 3.53 19.49 3.63
N ALA A 306 4.06 20.70 3.42
CA ALA A 306 5.42 20.93 2.94
C ALA A 306 6.51 20.55 3.98
N GLN A 307 6.17 20.49 5.26
CA GLN A 307 7.03 19.99 6.33
C GLN A 307 7.05 18.45 6.41
N GLY A 308 6.18 17.76 5.67
CA GLY A 308 6.11 16.30 5.64
C GLY A 308 5.27 15.70 6.76
N GLU A 309 4.35 16.49 7.35
CA GLU A 309 3.39 15.98 8.33
C GLU A 309 2.49 14.92 7.70
N ALA A 310 2.18 13.87 8.45
CA ALA A 310 1.40 12.76 7.92
C ALA A 310 -0.05 13.19 7.68
N GLY A 311 -0.64 12.77 6.56
CA GLY A 311 -2.02 13.14 6.22
C GLY A 311 -2.37 12.99 4.75
N ILE A 312 -3.54 13.52 4.41
CA ILE A 312 -4.10 13.51 3.05
C ILE A 312 -4.17 14.96 2.57
N TYR A 313 -3.59 15.23 1.41
CA TYR A 313 -3.46 16.57 0.85
C TYR A 313 -3.83 16.57 -0.64
N ALA A 314 -4.22 17.73 -1.18
CA ALA A 314 -4.20 17.96 -2.62
C ALA A 314 -2.92 18.73 -3.02
N HIS A 315 -2.61 18.80 -4.30
CA HIS A 315 -1.37 19.46 -4.76
C HIS A 315 -1.28 20.94 -4.35
N GLY A 316 -2.43 21.63 -4.30
CA GLY A 316 -2.53 23.02 -3.82
C GLY A 316 -2.02 23.24 -2.39
N ALA A 317 -1.94 22.19 -1.56
CA ALA A 317 -1.37 22.25 -0.22
C ALA A 317 0.13 22.57 -0.20
N TYR A 318 0.84 22.27 -1.29
CA TYR A 318 2.30 22.38 -1.36
C TYR A 318 2.77 23.59 -2.15
N LEU A 319 2.06 23.93 -3.23
CA LEU A 319 2.47 24.96 -4.18
C LEU A 319 1.31 25.90 -4.48
N TYR A 320 1.57 27.20 -4.30
CA TYR A 320 0.61 28.24 -4.67
C TYR A 320 0.34 28.22 -6.17
N GLY A 321 -0.91 28.46 -6.56
CA GLY A 321 -1.28 28.56 -7.97
C GLY A 321 -1.58 27.22 -8.66
N LYS A 322 -1.31 26.09 -8.02
CA LYS A 322 -1.76 24.79 -8.53
C LYS A 322 -3.28 24.75 -8.60
N THR A 323 -3.77 24.27 -9.73
CA THR A 323 -5.19 24.11 -10.04
C THR A 323 -5.62 22.65 -10.01
N ASP A 324 -4.66 21.72 -9.90
CA ASP A 324 -4.94 20.30 -9.91
C ASP A 324 -5.53 19.80 -8.59
N MET A 325 -6.52 18.92 -8.79
CA MET A 325 -7.54 18.52 -7.83
C MET A 325 -8.33 19.71 -7.25
N TYR A 326 -9.22 20.30 -8.05
CA TYR A 326 -10.14 21.36 -7.62
C TYR A 326 -11.15 20.88 -6.55
N PRO A 327 -11.72 21.77 -5.70
CA PRO A 327 -12.57 21.41 -4.55
C PRO A 327 -13.97 20.94 -4.97
N HIS A 328 -14.04 19.80 -5.64
CA HIS A 328 -15.28 19.21 -6.13
C HIS A 328 -16.15 18.68 -4.95
N PRO A 329 -17.46 18.96 -4.90
CA PRO A 329 -18.32 18.53 -3.78
C PRO A 329 -18.34 17.01 -3.55
N LYS A 330 -18.31 16.18 -4.63
CA LYS A 330 -18.26 14.72 -4.46
C LYS A 330 -16.93 14.24 -3.87
N LEU A 331 -15.81 14.90 -4.20
CA LEU A 331 -14.50 14.60 -3.60
C LEU A 331 -14.54 14.90 -2.10
N LEU A 332 -15.03 16.09 -1.75
CA LEU A 332 -15.16 16.51 -0.36
C LEU A 332 -16.08 15.58 0.44
N SER A 333 -17.20 15.17 -0.14
CA SER A 333 -18.09 14.19 0.48
C SER A 333 -17.41 12.85 0.70
N MET A 334 -16.70 12.33 -0.31
CA MET A 334 -15.91 11.11 -0.22
C MET A 334 -14.87 11.20 0.92
N LEU A 335 -14.07 12.27 0.95
CA LEU A 335 -13.03 12.48 1.96
C LEU A 335 -13.59 12.57 3.39
N ASN A 336 -14.73 13.24 3.57
CA ASN A 336 -15.40 13.32 4.88
C ASN A 336 -16.00 11.97 5.34
N ASN A 337 -16.20 11.03 4.42
CA ASN A 337 -16.74 9.69 4.69
C ASN A 337 -15.66 8.60 4.82
N LEU A 338 -14.37 8.97 4.80
CA LEU A 338 -13.24 8.06 5.04
C LEU A 338 -13.25 7.46 6.44
#